data_AF-A0A1I4IV22-F1
#
_entry.id   AF-A0A1I4IV22-F1
#
_cell.length_a   1.000
_cell.length_b   1.000
_cell.length_c   1.000
_cell.angle_alpha   90.00
_cell.angle_beta   90.00
_cell.angle_gamma   90.00
#
_symmetry.space_group_name_H-M   'P 1'
#
loop_
_entity.id
_entity.type
_entity.pdbx_description
1 polymer ?
#
loop_
_entity_poly.entity_id
_entity_poly.type
_entity_poly.pdbx_seq_one_letter_code
_entity_poly.pdbx_strand_id
1 'polypeptide(L)'
;MTSSTVHGACAVLLALAAFGVQASPNLRYVVSLQEGNGPAKNYGLEVPAGTAASINADGLTLDVAAPSAEHPGKSLIRLQQTREGLTKTLHLASISRPADSQVRIAYLVCADGVVFLSPAPAQPPSCK
;
A
#
# COMPACT_ATOMS: atom_id res chain seq x y z
N MET A 1 29.46 -7.70 72.18
CA MET A 1 29.36 -6.38 71.51
C MET A 1 29.88 -6.58 70.10
N THR A 2 28.97 -6.77 69.12
CA THR A 2 28.73 -5.89 67.93
C THR A 2 29.88 -5.89 66.93
N SER A 3 29.77 -6.08 65.62
CA SER A 3 28.68 -6.01 64.63
C SER A 3 29.23 -6.60 63.32
N SER A 4 28.50 -7.49 62.65
CA SER A 4 27.68 -7.27 61.44
C SER A 4 28.43 -7.02 60.12
N THR A 5 28.50 -8.09 59.33
CA THR A 5 28.54 -8.15 57.86
C THR A 5 27.35 -7.45 57.22
N VAL A 6 27.52 -6.65 56.15
CA VAL A 6 26.65 -6.66 54.94
C VAL A 6 27.44 -6.10 53.75
N HIS A 7 27.59 -6.89 52.68
CA HIS A 7 28.00 -6.43 51.35
C HIS A 7 26.80 -5.76 50.66
N GLY A 8 26.85 -4.45 50.48
CA GLY A 8 25.85 -3.71 49.70
C GLY A 8 26.23 -3.70 48.22
N ALA A 9 25.81 -4.73 47.48
CA ALA A 9 25.84 -4.71 46.02
C ALA A 9 24.76 -3.73 45.53
N CYS A 10 25.16 -2.54 45.11
CA CYS A 10 24.29 -1.56 44.48
C CYS A 10 24.05 -1.99 43.02
N ALA A 11 23.09 -2.91 42.82
CA ALA A 11 22.60 -3.26 41.50
C ALA A 11 21.65 -2.15 41.03
N VAL A 12 22.21 -1.15 40.35
CA VAL A 12 21.42 -0.15 39.61
C VAL A 12 20.81 -0.87 38.40
N LEU A 13 19.55 -1.27 38.54
CA LEU A 13 18.70 -1.76 37.45
C LEU A 13 18.56 -0.67 36.39
N LEU A 14 19.35 -0.77 35.32
CA LEU A 14 19.10 -0.08 34.06
C LEU A 14 17.79 -0.63 33.48
N ALA A 15 16.68 0.07 33.72
CA ALA A 15 15.43 -0.15 33.03
C ALA A 15 15.60 0.26 31.57
N LEU A 16 15.86 -0.71 30.68
CA LEU A 16 15.73 -0.52 29.24
C LEU A 16 14.27 -0.19 28.94
N ALA A 17 13.99 1.07 28.61
CA ALA A 17 12.74 1.45 27.98
C ALA A 17 12.72 0.82 26.57
N ALA A 18 12.14 -0.37 26.47
CA ALA A 18 11.75 -0.94 25.19
C ALA A 18 10.59 -0.09 24.66
N PHE A 19 10.91 0.95 23.90
CA PHE A 19 9.94 1.57 23.01
C PHE A 19 9.53 0.50 22.01
N GLY A 20 8.42 -0.17 22.31
CA GLY A 20 7.79 -1.11 21.41
C GLY A 20 7.41 -0.36 20.14
N VAL A 21 8.21 -0.51 19.09
CA VAL A 21 7.82 -0.16 17.74
C VAL A 21 6.65 -1.08 17.39
N GLN A 22 5.42 -0.62 17.61
CA GLN A 22 4.25 -1.27 17.04
C GLN A 22 4.38 -1.15 15.53
N ALA A 23 4.74 -2.25 14.87
CA ALA A 23 4.79 -2.31 13.41
C ALA A 23 3.39 -1.98 12.87
N SER A 24 3.30 -0.96 12.03
CA SER A 24 2.05 -0.60 11.36
C SER A 24 1.55 -1.79 10.53
N PRO A 25 0.24 -2.09 10.53
CA PRO A 25 -0.29 -3.18 9.71
C PRO A 25 -0.05 -2.89 8.22
N ASN A 26 0.32 -3.91 7.46
CA ASN A 26 0.47 -3.81 6.00
C ASN A 26 -0.85 -4.17 5.32
N LEU A 27 -1.26 -3.35 4.35
CA LEU A 27 -2.43 -3.59 3.52
C LEU A 27 -1.98 -4.20 2.20
N ARG A 28 -2.71 -5.22 1.72
CA ARG A 28 -2.37 -5.98 0.53
C ARG A 28 -3.23 -5.55 -0.65
N TYR A 29 -2.59 -5.19 -1.75
CA TYR A 29 -3.26 -4.84 -3.01
C TYR A 29 -2.75 -5.74 -4.13
N VAL A 30 -3.66 -6.19 -4.98
CA VAL A 30 -3.34 -6.86 -6.23
C VAL A 30 -3.95 -6.06 -7.36
N VAL A 31 -3.11 -5.66 -8.31
CA VAL A 31 -3.49 -4.80 -9.41
C VAL A 31 -3.23 -5.51 -10.73
N SER A 32 -4.27 -5.65 -11.54
CA SER A 32 -4.14 -6.10 -12.93
C SER A 32 -4.12 -4.87 -13.84
N LEU A 33 -3.05 -4.65 -14.60
CA LEU A 33 -2.91 -3.55 -15.55
C LEU A 33 -2.83 -4.09 -16.97
N GLN A 34 -3.69 -3.60 -17.85
CA GLN A 34 -3.69 -3.91 -19.27
C GLN A 34 -3.66 -2.62 -20.08
N GLU A 35 -2.74 -2.52 -21.04
CA GLU A 35 -2.67 -1.42 -21.98
C GLU A 35 -3.03 -1.92 -23.40
N GLY A 36 -4.02 -1.29 -24.01
CA GLY A 36 -4.61 -1.68 -25.29
C GLY A 36 -5.02 -3.16 -25.32
N ASN A 37 -4.63 -3.84 -26.39
CA ASN A 37 -4.88 -5.26 -26.60
C ASN A 37 -3.72 -6.16 -26.11
N GLY A 38 -2.80 -5.62 -25.31
CA GLY A 38 -1.72 -6.38 -24.70
C GLY A 38 -2.22 -7.33 -23.60
N PRO A 39 -1.36 -8.25 -23.14
CA PRO A 39 -1.68 -9.11 -22.00
C PRO A 39 -1.77 -8.28 -20.72
N ALA A 40 -2.73 -8.64 -19.86
CA ALA A 40 -2.83 -8.07 -18.52
C ALA A 40 -1.64 -8.52 -17.64
N LYS A 41 -1.01 -7.58 -16.95
CA LYS A 41 0.09 -7.80 -16.00
C LYS A 41 -0.43 -7.64 -14.57
N ASN A 42 -0.09 -8.57 -13.69
CA ASN A 42 -0.51 -8.54 -12.29
C ASN A 42 0.64 -8.09 -11.38
N TYR A 43 0.33 -7.19 -10.44
CA TYR A 43 1.26 -6.64 -9.48
C TYR A 43 0.72 -6.79 -8.07
N GLY A 44 1.55 -7.31 -7.16
CA GLY A 44 1.27 -7.33 -5.73
C GLY A 44 1.95 -6.17 -5.03
N LEU A 45 1.23 -5.50 -4.13
CA LEU A 45 1.75 -4.44 -3.27
C LEU A 45 1.40 -4.75 -1.83
N GLU A 46 2.39 -4.59 -0.95
CA GLU A 46 2.18 -4.47 0.49
C GLU A 46 2.50 -3.03 0.88
N VAL A 47 1.48 -2.31 1.36
CA VAL A 47 1.61 -0.90 1.71
C VAL A 47 1.37 -0.75 3.20
N PRO A 48 2.36 -0.28 3.99
CA PRO A 48 2.16 0.03 5.40
C PRO A 48 1.03 1.04 5.59
N ALA A 49 0.21 0.85 6.61
CA ALA A 49 -0.86 1.78 6.95
C ALA A 49 -0.31 3.20 7.14
N GLY A 50 -0.98 4.18 6.52
CA GLY A 50 -0.61 5.60 6.56
C GLY A 50 0.51 6.00 5.58
N THR A 51 0.98 5.07 4.74
CA THR A 51 1.99 5.33 3.71
C THR A 51 1.42 5.20 2.30
N ALA A 52 2.25 5.49 1.30
CA ALA A 52 1.94 5.24 -0.10
C ALA A 52 3.03 4.41 -0.78
N ALA A 53 2.64 3.67 -1.81
CA ALA A 53 3.55 2.93 -2.68
C ALA A 53 3.14 3.12 -4.15
N SER A 54 4.10 2.97 -5.05
CA SER A 54 3.88 3.18 -6.48
C SER A 54 4.40 2.00 -7.31
N ILE A 55 3.66 1.65 -8.37
CA ILE A 55 4.11 0.74 -9.43
C ILE A 55 4.37 1.58 -10.68
N ASN A 56 5.50 1.36 -11.33
CA ASN A 56 5.77 1.91 -12.66
C ASN A 56 5.80 0.76 -13.67
N ALA A 57 4.98 0.86 -14.71
CA ALA A 57 4.88 -0.16 -15.76
C ALA A 57 4.53 0.51 -17.09
N ASP A 58 5.40 0.34 -18.10
CA ASP A 58 5.14 0.77 -19.48
C ASP A 58 4.72 2.24 -19.63
N GLY A 59 5.32 3.15 -18.85
CA GLY A 59 4.97 4.58 -18.87
C GLY A 59 3.71 4.94 -18.08
N LEU A 60 3.08 3.97 -17.42
CA LEU A 60 2.03 4.17 -16.44
C LEU A 60 2.61 4.12 -15.02
N THR A 61 2.11 4.99 -14.15
CA THR A 61 2.40 5.00 -12.72
C THR A 61 1.10 4.81 -11.96
N LEU A 62 1.05 3.79 -11.12
CA LEU A 62 -0.06 3.57 -10.19
C LEU A 62 0.41 3.88 -8.77
N ASP A 63 -0.16 4.92 -8.16
CA ASP A 63 0.03 5.22 -6.75
C ASP A 63 -1.10 4.64 -5.91
N VAL A 64 -0.74 4.02 -4.79
CA VAL A 64 -1.66 3.51 -3.78
C VAL A 64 -1.29 4.12 -2.45
N ALA A 65 -2.16 4.98 -1.91
CA ALA A 65 -2.05 5.50 -0.56
C ALA A 65 -2.97 4.69 0.37
N ALA A 66 -2.40 4.05 1.39
CA ALA A 66 -3.13 3.30 2.39
C ALA A 66 -3.58 4.23 3.53
N PRO A 67 -4.81 4.06 4.07
CA PRO A 67 -5.25 4.81 5.24
C PRO A 67 -4.36 4.49 6.44
N SER A 68 -4.21 5.45 7.35
CA SER A 68 -3.51 5.22 8.63
C SER A 68 -4.42 4.54 9.65
N ALA A 69 -3.82 3.94 10.67
CA ALA A 69 -4.56 3.35 11.78
C ALA A 69 -5.31 4.41 12.61
N GLU A 70 -4.72 5.61 12.74
CA GLU A 70 -5.29 6.74 13.48
C GLU A 70 -6.44 7.41 12.72
N HIS A 71 -6.41 7.37 11.39
CA HIS A 71 -7.44 7.90 10.51
C HIS A 71 -7.94 6.78 9.59
N PRO A 72 -8.67 5.79 10.14
CA PRO A 72 -9.18 4.68 9.37
C PRO A 72 -10.15 5.23 8.33
N GLY A 73 -9.94 4.87 7.06
CA GLY A 73 -10.65 5.51 5.97
C GLY A 73 -10.55 4.73 4.67
N LYS A 74 -10.44 5.46 3.58
CA LYS A 74 -10.34 4.90 2.23
C LYS A 74 -8.89 4.89 1.79
N SER A 75 -8.48 3.85 1.05
CA SER A 75 -7.28 3.97 0.23
C SER A 75 -7.57 4.87 -0.96
N LEU A 76 -6.59 5.66 -1.37
CA LEU A 76 -6.64 6.41 -2.62
C LEU A 76 -5.76 5.71 -3.65
N ILE A 77 -6.31 5.50 -4.84
CA ILE A 77 -5.60 4.86 -5.94
C ILE A 77 -5.61 5.82 -7.12
N ARG A 78 -4.42 6.18 -7.61
CA ARG A 78 -4.23 7.12 -8.71
C ARG A 78 -3.47 6.42 -9.82
N LEU A 79 -4.05 6.37 -11.02
CA LEU A 79 -3.36 5.95 -12.23
C LEU A 79 -2.95 7.18 -13.02
N GLN A 80 -1.67 7.25 -13.38
CA GLN A 80 -1.08 8.31 -14.17
C GLN A 80 -0.35 7.72 -15.37
N GLN A 81 -0.19 8.52 -16.41
CA GLN A 81 0.65 8.22 -17.56
C GLN A 81 1.67 9.32 -17.74
N THR A 82 2.92 8.93 -17.94
CA THR A 82 4.02 9.84 -18.24
C THR A 82 4.44 9.64 -19.69
N ARG A 83 4.25 10.67 -20.51
CA ARG A 83 4.65 10.66 -21.93
C ARG A 83 5.40 11.95 -22.23
N GLU A 84 6.57 11.84 -22.85
CA GLU A 84 7.39 13.01 -23.25
C GLU A 84 7.67 13.98 -22.09
N GLY A 85 7.87 13.44 -20.88
CA GLY A 85 8.12 14.23 -19.67
C GLY A 85 6.89 14.89 -19.04
N LEU A 86 5.71 14.73 -19.63
CA LEU A 86 4.44 15.21 -19.07
C LEU A 86 3.70 14.08 -18.36
N THR A 87 3.33 14.31 -17.09
CA THR A 87 2.52 13.37 -16.30
C THR A 87 1.05 13.80 -16.32
N LYS A 88 0.17 12.91 -16.76
CA LYS A 88 -1.29 13.11 -16.75
C LYS A 88 -1.95 12.07 -15.84
N THR A 89 -2.79 12.52 -14.93
CA THR A 89 -3.68 11.61 -14.19
C THR A 89 -4.76 11.07 -15.13
N LEU A 90 -4.81 9.74 -15.28
CA LEU A 90 -5.82 9.07 -16.09
C LEU A 90 -7.06 8.68 -15.27
N HIS A 91 -6.86 8.31 -14.00
CA HIS A 91 -7.96 7.91 -13.12
C HIS A 91 -7.60 8.16 -11.65
N LEU A 92 -8.60 8.50 -10.83
CA LEU A 92 -8.50 8.56 -9.37
C LEU A 92 -9.68 7.78 -8.76
N ALA A 93 -9.39 6.83 -7.87
CA ALA A 93 -10.37 5.99 -7.19
C ALA A 93 -10.18 6.06 -5.67
N SER A 94 -11.24 5.67 -4.94
CA SER A 94 -11.15 5.43 -3.51
C SER A 94 -11.71 4.05 -3.17
N ILE A 95 -10.98 3.27 -2.36
CA ILE A 95 -11.39 1.94 -1.90
C ILE A 95 -11.76 2.02 -0.42
N SER A 96 -13.00 1.70 -0.11
CA SER A 96 -13.48 1.63 1.28
C SER A 96 -13.02 0.34 1.95
N ARG A 97 -12.65 0.44 3.24
CA ARG A 97 -12.28 -0.71 4.10
C ARG A 97 -11.20 -1.64 3.50
N PRO A 98 -10.05 -1.08 3.10
CA PRO A 98 -8.95 -1.85 2.48
C PRO A 98 -8.24 -2.81 3.46
N ALA A 99 -8.55 -2.75 4.75
CA ALA A 99 -7.98 -3.60 5.79
C ALA A 99 -8.77 -4.92 6.00
N ASP A 100 -10.03 -4.98 5.55
CA ASP A 100 -10.92 -6.14 5.79
C ASP A 100 -10.48 -7.36 4.97
N SER A 101 -9.81 -7.14 3.83
CA SER A 101 -9.34 -8.19 2.92
C SER A 101 -8.32 -7.63 1.92
N GLN A 102 -7.67 -8.52 1.17
CA GLN A 102 -6.83 -8.10 0.04
C GLN A 102 -7.66 -7.34 -1.01
N VAL A 103 -7.25 -6.12 -1.34
CA VAL A 103 -7.88 -5.32 -2.37
C VAL A 103 -7.44 -5.82 -3.74
N ARG A 104 -8.40 -6.16 -4.61
CA ARG A 104 -8.13 -6.59 -5.99
C ARG A 104 -8.75 -5.59 -6.96
N ILE A 105 -7.94 -4.95 -7.78
CA ILE A 105 -8.39 -3.96 -8.76
C ILE A 105 -7.80 -4.24 -10.14
N ALA A 106 -8.52 -3.82 -11.19
CA ALA A 106 -8.03 -3.90 -12.55
C ALA A 106 -8.19 -2.57 -13.28
N TYR A 107 -7.18 -2.23 -14.09
CA TYR A 107 -7.17 -1.10 -15.00
C TYR A 107 -6.96 -1.59 -16.43
N LEU A 108 -7.81 -1.11 -17.33
CA LEU A 108 -7.65 -1.27 -18.76
C LEU A 108 -7.49 0.11 -19.38
N VAL A 109 -6.33 0.37 -19.95
CA VAL A 109 -5.98 1.63 -20.61
C VAL A 109 -6.15 1.42 -22.10
N CYS A 110 -7.28 1.85 -22.65
CA CYS A 110 -7.62 1.76 -24.07
C CYS A 110 -7.38 3.11 -24.77
N ALA A 111 -7.48 3.14 -26.10
CA ALA A 111 -7.33 4.37 -26.87
C ALA A 111 -8.35 5.45 -26.46
N ASP A 112 -9.58 5.03 -26.16
CA ASP A 112 -10.70 5.94 -25.83
C ASP A 112 -10.80 6.30 -24.34
N GLY A 113 -9.93 5.74 -23.49
CA GLY A 113 -9.91 6.05 -22.06
C GLY A 113 -9.51 4.88 -21.16
N VAL A 114 -9.78 5.04 -19.87
CA VAL A 114 -9.43 4.06 -18.83
C VAL A 114 -10.68 3.45 -18.23
N VAL A 115 -10.72 2.12 -18.17
CA VAL A 115 -11.73 1.35 -17.44
C VAL A 115 -11.13 0.88 -16.12
N PHE A 116 -11.82 1.19 -15.03
CA PHE A 116 -11.46 0.76 -13.68
C PHE A 116 -12.49 -0.26 -13.17
N LEU A 117 -12.00 -1.39 -12.65
CA LEU A 117 -12.83 -2.47 -12.12
C LEU A 117 -12.40 -2.81 -10.68
N SER A 118 -13.37 -2.78 -9.77
CA SER A 118 -13.19 -3.17 -8.37
C SER A 118 -14.48 -3.82 -7.84
N PRO A 119 -14.44 -5.10 -7.39
CA PRO A 119 -13.28 -5.99 -7.40
C PRO A 119 -12.85 -6.39 -8.83
N ALA A 120 -11.57 -6.71 -9.02
CA ALA A 120 -11.05 -7.19 -10.30
C ALA A 120 -11.73 -8.51 -10.71
N PRO A 121 -12.28 -8.63 -11.94
CA PRO A 121 -12.78 -9.90 -12.44
C PRO A 121 -11.62 -10.89 -12.65
N ALA A 122 -11.93 -12.19 -12.72
CA ALA A 122 -10.94 -13.22 -13.05
C ALA A 122 -10.34 -13.02 -14.45
N GLN A 123 -11.17 -12.54 -15.39
CA GLN A 123 -10.76 -12.20 -16.74
C GLN A 123 -11.31 -10.80 -17.07
N PRO A 124 -10.46 -9.77 -17.17
CA PRO A 124 -10.89 -8.44 -17.58
C PRO A 124 -11.37 -8.46 -19.04
N PRO A 125 -12.32 -7.59 -19.41
CA PRO A 125 -12.73 -7.45 -20.81
C PRO A 125 -11.54 -7.03 -21.68
N SER A 126 -11.61 -7.18 -22.99
CA SER A 126 -10.60 -6.58 -23.88
C SER A 126 -10.96 -5.12 -24.19
N CYS A 127 -9.95 -4.31 -24.54
CA CYS A 127 -10.22 -3.04 -25.20
C CYS A 127 -11.02 -3.31 -26.49
N LYS A 128 -12.01 -2.46 -26.75
CA LYS A 128 -12.80 -2.52 -27.98
C LYS A 128 -12.13 -1.73 -29.09
#